data_AF-A0A959Q7X2-F1
#
_entry.id   AF-A0A959Q7X2-F1
#
_cell.length_a   1.000
_cell.length_b   1.000
_cell.length_c   1.000
_cell.angle_alpha   90.00
_cell.angle_beta   90.00
_cell.angle_gamma   90.00
#
_symmetry.space_group_name_H-M   'P 1'
#
loop_
_entity.id
_entity.type
_entity.pdbx_description
1 polymer ?
#
loop_
_entity_poly.entity_id
_entity_poly.type
_entity_poly.pdbx_seq_one_letter_code
_entity_poly.pdbx_strand_id
1 'polypeptide(L)'
;MAAPSFFADLALLSEPDLFAALHHWWENGRDPQPQSWSIFLPDSPVYPPLSLASLAEKAERLLREFRFGPDAIQRLGRKGYEEAFLNYLQRQRLQCEIEWFAPQPGQELCRLTGSAWHGRLLGAALLHLPDFDNRQASLHPSPPNPPITQLTNNPINQ
;
A
#
# COMPACT_ATOMS: atom_id res chain seq x y z
N MET A 1 -4.12 20.63 -4.46
CA MET A 1 -4.42 19.36 -3.76
C MET A 1 -4.89 18.37 -4.81
N ALA A 2 -4.26 17.20 -4.94
CA ALA A 2 -4.72 16.18 -5.88
C ALA A 2 -6.05 15.58 -5.41
N ALA A 3 -7.02 15.46 -6.33
CA ALA A 3 -8.34 14.91 -6.04
C ALA A 3 -8.26 13.41 -5.74
N PRO A 4 -9.14 12.82 -4.91
CA PRO A 4 -9.14 11.39 -4.60
C PRO A 4 -9.23 10.48 -5.84
N SER A 5 -9.82 10.95 -6.95
CA SER A 5 -9.84 10.26 -8.24
C SER A 5 -8.45 10.06 -8.86
N PHE A 6 -7.53 11.00 -8.64
CA PHE A 6 -6.14 10.92 -9.13
C PHE A 6 -5.43 9.67 -8.62
N PHE A 7 -5.68 9.25 -7.39
CA PHE A 7 -4.99 8.10 -6.79
C PHE A 7 -5.48 6.76 -7.35
N ALA A 8 -6.77 6.64 -7.67
CA ALA A 8 -7.30 5.45 -8.35
C ALA A 8 -6.74 5.33 -9.77
N ASP A 9 -6.60 6.46 -10.47
CA ASP A 9 -5.96 6.50 -11.78
C ASP A 9 -4.48 6.17 -11.73
N LEU A 10 -3.80 6.68 -10.71
CA LEU A 10 -2.39 6.41 -10.49
C LEU A 10 -2.15 4.93 -10.19
N ALA A 11 -3.00 4.31 -9.37
CA ALA A 11 -2.97 2.87 -9.15
C ALA A 11 -3.20 2.04 -10.43
N LEU A 12 -4.11 2.47 -11.30
CA LEU A 12 -4.32 1.83 -12.60
C LEU A 12 -3.11 1.90 -13.52
N LEU A 13 -2.30 2.95 -13.38
CA LEU A 13 -1.10 3.18 -14.17
C LEU A 13 0.11 2.45 -13.58
N SER A 14 0.24 2.42 -12.26
CA SER A 14 1.39 1.83 -11.57
C SER A 14 1.28 0.31 -11.44
N GLU A 15 0.06 -0.25 -11.35
CA GLU A 15 -0.15 -1.65 -10.98
C GLU A 15 -1.24 -2.35 -11.81
N PRO A 16 -1.01 -2.63 -13.11
CA PRO A 16 -2.01 -3.26 -13.97
C PRO A 16 -2.40 -4.68 -13.52
N ASP A 17 -1.44 -5.45 -12.99
CA ASP A 17 -1.66 -6.83 -12.55
C ASP A 17 -2.52 -6.93 -11.26
N LEU A 18 -2.55 -5.84 -10.48
CA LEU A 18 -3.34 -5.76 -9.24
C LEU A 18 -4.82 -6.02 -9.49
N PHE A 19 -5.37 -5.40 -10.55
CA PHE A 19 -6.79 -5.51 -10.86
C PHE A 19 -7.16 -6.87 -11.44
N ALA A 20 -6.25 -7.51 -12.18
CA ALA A 20 -6.43 -8.89 -12.65
C ALA A 20 -6.47 -9.87 -11.47
N ALA A 21 -5.53 -9.74 -10.52
CA ALA A 21 -5.52 -10.56 -9.31
C ALA A 21 -6.77 -10.32 -8.44
N LEU A 22 -7.16 -9.05 -8.27
CA LEU A 22 -8.34 -8.68 -7.49
C LEU A 22 -9.63 -9.21 -8.12
N HIS A 23 -9.76 -9.15 -9.45
CA HIS A 23 -10.88 -9.75 -10.16
C HIS A 23 -10.96 -11.25 -9.92
N HIS A 24 -9.83 -11.94 -10.06
CA HIS A 24 -9.76 -13.38 -9.82
C HIS A 24 -10.18 -13.75 -8.40
N TRP A 25 -9.73 -13.01 -7.37
CA TRP A 25 -10.16 -13.27 -5.99
C TRP A 25 -11.65 -13.03 -5.79
N TRP A 26 -12.17 -11.93 -6.33
CA TRP A 26 -13.57 -11.57 -6.24
C TRP A 26 -14.48 -12.61 -6.91
N GLU A 27 -14.17 -13.05 -8.14
CA GLU A 27 -14.92 -14.09 -8.87
C GLU A 27 -14.96 -15.42 -8.09
N ASN A 28 -13.88 -15.75 -7.38
CA ASN A 28 -13.78 -16.98 -6.61
C ASN A 28 -14.30 -16.85 -5.17
N GLY A 29 -14.88 -15.70 -4.80
CA GLY A 29 -15.37 -15.44 -3.44
C GLY A 29 -14.26 -15.53 -2.37
N ARG A 30 -13.00 -15.33 -2.76
CA ARG A 30 -11.86 -15.36 -1.85
C ARG A 30 -11.56 -13.96 -1.38
N ASP A 31 -11.50 -13.78 -0.07
CA ASP A 31 -10.93 -12.56 0.49
C ASP A 31 -9.40 -12.69 0.40
N PRO A 32 -8.69 -11.69 -0.15
CA PRO A 32 -7.24 -11.71 -0.17
C PRO A 32 -6.73 -11.76 1.26
N GLN A 33 -5.88 -12.74 1.55
CA GLN A 33 -5.30 -12.93 2.87
C GLN A 33 -4.59 -11.65 3.32
N PRO A 34 -4.57 -11.38 4.64
CA PRO A 34 -3.75 -10.31 5.19
C PRO A 34 -2.29 -10.52 4.79
N GLN A 35 -1.67 -9.46 4.29
CA GLN A 35 -0.26 -9.42 3.96
C GLN A 35 0.30 -8.08 4.45
N SER A 36 1.62 -8.04 4.64
CA SER A 36 2.34 -6.82 4.96
C SER A 36 3.20 -6.39 3.79
N TRP A 37 3.33 -5.08 3.59
CA TRP A 37 4.25 -4.48 2.64
C TRP A 37 5.08 -3.42 3.34
N SER A 38 6.35 -3.36 2.97
CA SER A 38 7.31 -2.42 3.52
C SER A 38 7.72 -1.44 2.43
N ILE A 39 7.70 -0.15 2.74
CA ILE A 39 8.32 0.88 1.90
C ILE A 39 9.71 1.13 2.46
N PHE A 40 10.73 0.95 1.62
CA PHE A 40 12.12 1.22 1.98
C PHE A 40 12.60 2.55 1.41
N LEU A 41 13.37 3.28 2.20
CA LEU A 41 14.14 4.40 1.70
C LEU A 41 15.34 3.90 0.90
N PRO A 42 15.77 4.67 -0.12
CA PRO A 42 16.99 4.34 -0.83
C PRO A 42 18.19 4.34 0.11
N ASP A 43 19.21 3.54 -0.21
CA ASP A 43 20.50 3.50 0.50
C ASP A 43 21.36 4.75 0.24
N SER A 44 20.80 5.75 -0.45
CA SER A 44 21.47 7.03 -0.70
C SER A 44 21.48 7.88 0.57
N PRO A 45 22.64 8.41 0.99
CA PRO A 45 22.71 9.33 2.14
C PRO A 45 22.10 10.71 1.85
N VAL A 46 21.75 10.98 0.59
CA VAL A 46 21.12 12.24 0.16
C VAL A 46 19.69 11.92 -0.28
N TYR A 47 18.75 12.13 0.62
CA TYR A 47 17.32 12.21 0.31
C TYR A 47 16.74 13.53 0.83
N PRO A 48 15.66 14.05 0.20
CA PRO A 48 15.01 15.26 0.66
C PRO A 48 14.58 15.13 2.12
N PRO A 49 14.55 16.22 2.90
CA PRO A 49 14.02 16.18 4.27
C PRO A 49 12.58 15.66 4.24
N LEU A 50 12.38 14.44 4.75
CA LEU A 50 11.09 13.79 4.85
C LEU A 50 10.41 14.20 6.15
N SER A 51 9.24 14.83 6.06
CA SER A 51 8.37 15.05 7.21
C SER A 51 7.46 13.83 7.40
N LEU A 52 7.81 12.97 8.37
CA LEU A 52 6.96 11.84 8.75
C LEU A 52 5.54 12.28 9.11
N ALA A 53 5.39 13.43 9.77
CA ALA A 53 4.08 13.97 10.13
C ALA A 53 3.24 14.32 8.88
N SER A 54 3.84 14.96 7.87
CA SER A 54 3.16 15.24 6.59
C SER A 54 2.75 13.95 5.88
N LEU A 55 3.62 12.95 5.87
CA LEU A 55 3.35 11.67 5.25
C LEU A 55 2.24 10.89 5.95
N ALA A 56 2.27 10.85 7.28
CA ALA A 56 1.24 10.22 8.10
C ALA A 56 -0.12 10.88 7.86
N GLU A 57 -0.20 12.21 7.88
CA GLU A 57 -1.45 12.94 7.59
C GLU A 57 -1.99 12.62 6.19
N LYS A 58 -1.10 12.58 5.18
CA LYS A 58 -1.49 12.24 3.81
C LYS A 58 -1.96 10.80 3.68
N ALA A 59 -1.30 9.85 4.36
CA ALA A 59 -1.68 8.45 4.37
C ALA A 59 -3.04 8.22 5.05
N GLU A 60 -3.28 8.86 6.19
CA GLU A 60 -4.58 8.83 6.88
C GLU A 60 -5.68 9.44 6.02
N ARG A 61 -5.39 10.56 5.33
CA ARG A 61 -6.33 11.16 4.39
C ARG A 61 -6.67 10.20 3.26
N LEU A 62 -5.67 9.51 2.69
CA LEU A 62 -5.89 8.49 1.66
C LEU A 62 -6.78 7.36 2.19
N LEU A 63 -6.49 6.80 3.36
CA LEU A 63 -7.32 5.74 3.96
C LEU A 63 -8.79 6.17 4.10
N ARG A 64 -9.03 7.40 4.55
CA ARG A 64 -10.39 7.94 4.77
C ARG A 64 -11.13 8.24 3.47
N GLU A 65 -10.45 8.89 2.53
CA GLU A 65 -11.07 9.55 1.37
C GLU A 65 -10.92 8.78 0.06
N PHE A 66 -10.05 7.76 -0.01
CA PHE A 66 -9.83 6.98 -1.23
C PHE A 66 -11.13 6.34 -1.72
N ARG A 67 -11.49 6.64 -2.96
CA ARG A 67 -12.57 5.98 -3.68
C ARG A 67 -12.16 5.84 -5.14
N PHE A 68 -12.62 4.77 -5.78
CA PHE A 68 -12.51 4.68 -7.23
C PHE A 68 -13.38 5.74 -7.88
N GLY A 69 -12.73 6.71 -8.53
CA GLY A 69 -13.41 7.76 -9.29
C GLY A 69 -14.13 7.20 -10.52
N PRO A 70 -15.09 7.94 -11.09
CA PRO A 70 -15.83 7.51 -12.28
C PRO A 70 -14.91 7.24 -13.48
N ASP A 71 -13.85 8.03 -13.66
CA ASP A 71 -12.90 7.87 -14.77
C ASP A 71 -12.07 6.58 -14.64
N ALA A 72 -11.66 6.23 -13.41
CA ALA A 72 -10.94 5.00 -13.12
C ALA A 72 -11.82 3.77 -13.44
N ILE A 73 -13.08 3.80 -13.00
CA ILE A 73 -14.06 2.76 -13.27
C ILE A 73 -14.35 2.63 -14.76
N GLN A 74 -14.53 3.76 -15.46
CA GLN A 74 -14.74 3.75 -16.90
C GLN A 74 -13.54 3.14 -17.65
N ARG A 75 -12.31 3.47 -17.22
CA ARG A 75 -11.09 2.88 -17.78
C ARG A 75 -11.02 1.38 -17.55
N LEU A 76 -11.36 0.90 -16.35
CA LEU A 76 -11.44 -0.53 -16.07
C LEU A 76 -12.52 -1.22 -16.92
N GLY A 77 -13.70 -0.61 -17.09
CA GLY A 77 -14.73 -1.15 -17.99
C GLY A 77 -14.24 -1.30 -19.43
N ARG A 78 -13.46 -0.34 -19.95
CA ARG A 78 -12.82 -0.45 -21.28
C ARG A 78 -11.78 -1.56 -21.38
N LYS A 79 -11.23 -2.02 -20.26
CA LYS A 79 -10.33 -3.19 -20.19
C LYS A 79 -11.08 -4.53 -20.14
N GLY A 80 -12.41 -4.52 -20.15
CA GLY A 80 -13.24 -5.73 -20.22
C GLY A 80 -13.70 -6.28 -18.87
N TYR A 81 -13.52 -5.54 -17.77
CA TYR A 81 -14.05 -5.94 -16.47
C TYR A 81 -15.58 -5.77 -16.40
N GLU A 82 -16.25 -6.75 -15.79
CA GLU A 82 -17.71 -6.78 -15.72
C GLU A 82 -18.31 -5.80 -14.71
N GLU A 83 -19.56 -5.38 -14.94
CA GLU A 83 -20.25 -4.35 -14.17
C GLU A 83 -20.35 -4.70 -12.68
N ALA A 84 -20.56 -5.97 -12.34
CA ALA A 84 -20.62 -6.44 -10.96
C ALA A 84 -19.30 -6.19 -10.21
N PHE A 85 -18.17 -6.49 -10.83
CA PHE A 85 -16.85 -6.21 -10.28
C PHE A 85 -16.58 -4.71 -10.17
N LEU A 86 -16.94 -3.92 -11.18
CA LEU A 86 -16.79 -2.46 -11.14
C LEU A 86 -17.60 -1.83 -10.00
N ASN A 87 -18.84 -2.29 -9.80
CA ASN A 87 -19.70 -1.88 -8.69
C ASN A 87 -19.11 -2.32 -7.34
N TYR A 88 -18.48 -3.49 -7.27
CA TYR A 88 -17.73 -3.94 -6.09
C TYR A 88 -16.59 -2.97 -5.76
N LEU A 89 -15.77 -2.59 -6.75
CA LEU A 89 -14.65 -1.66 -6.57
C LEU A 89 -15.13 -0.30 -6.06
N GLN A 90 -16.19 0.26 -6.62
CA GLN A 90 -16.74 1.56 -6.19
C GLN A 90 -17.15 1.61 -4.71
N ARG A 91 -17.52 0.46 -4.14
CA ARG A 91 -17.92 0.33 -2.73
C ARG A 91 -16.73 0.12 -1.80
N GLN A 92 -15.55 -0.22 -2.33
CA GLN A 92 -14.39 -0.46 -1.51
C GLN A 92 -13.86 0.81 -0.86
N ARG A 93 -13.34 0.64 0.35
CA ARG A 93 -12.55 1.63 1.07
C ARG A 93 -11.23 0.99 1.42
N LEU A 94 -10.14 1.75 1.34
CA LEU A 94 -8.85 1.25 1.79
C LEU A 94 -8.91 0.89 3.26
N GLN A 95 -8.48 -0.32 3.59
CA GLN A 95 -8.33 -0.80 4.96
C GLN A 95 -6.91 -1.35 5.13
N CYS A 96 -6.03 -0.50 5.66
CA CYS A 96 -4.69 -0.87 6.08
C CYS A 96 -4.35 -0.23 7.41
N GLU A 97 -3.58 -0.96 8.21
CA GLU A 97 -2.81 -0.42 9.31
C GLU A 97 -1.46 0.08 8.78
N ILE A 98 -0.95 1.18 9.34
CA ILE A 98 0.33 1.78 8.95
C ILE A 98 1.20 1.89 10.20
N GLU A 99 2.36 1.24 10.17
CA GLU A 99 3.41 1.39 11.18
C GLU A 99 4.51 2.26 10.58
N TRP A 100 4.89 3.34 11.26
CA TRP A 100 5.92 4.29 10.81
C TRP A 100 7.23 4.08 11.58
N PHE A 101 8.35 4.15 10.86
CA PHE A 101 9.69 4.05 11.42
C PHE A 101 10.47 5.34 11.20
N ALA A 102 11.53 5.54 11.99
CA ALA A 102 12.41 6.68 11.84
C ALA A 102 13.10 6.64 10.46
N PRO A 103 13.10 7.73 9.69
CA PRO A 103 13.65 7.74 8.34
C PRO A 103 15.17 7.59 8.40
N GLN A 104 15.67 6.46 7.91
CA GLN A 104 17.10 6.17 7.76
C GLN A 104 17.38 5.60 6.37
N PRO A 105 18.52 5.94 5.74
CA PRO A 105 18.88 5.36 4.43
C PRO A 105 18.89 3.83 4.48
N GLY A 106 18.35 3.20 3.43
CA GLY A 106 18.30 1.75 3.28
C GLY A 106 17.38 1.02 4.28
N GLN A 107 16.69 1.75 5.17
CA GLN A 107 15.79 1.18 6.17
C GLN A 107 14.33 1.27 5.75
N GLU A 108 13.50 0.46 6.40
CA GLU A 108 12.05 0.54 6.29
C GLU A 108 11.56 1.89 6.80
N LEU A 109 10.77 2.61 5.99
CA LEU A 109 10.11 3.86 6.38
C LEU A 109 8.77 3.58 7.04
N CYS A 110 8.00 2.67 6.42
CA CYS A 110 6.71 2.27 6.95
C CYS A 110 6.34 0.86 6.52
N ARG A 111 5.53 0.22 7.34
CA ARG A 111 4.87 -1.05 7.06
C ARG A 111 3.38 -0.84 6.91
N LEU A 112 2.81 -1.44 5.87
CA LEU A 112 1.39 -1.44 5.55
C LEU A 112 0.88 -2.85 5.79
N THR A 113 -0.12 -3.04 6.65
CA THR A 113 -0.73 -4.35 6.90
C THR A 113 -2.20 -4.31 6.56
N GLY A 114 -2.67 -5.24 5.73
CA GLY A 114 -4.06 -5.30 5.29
C GLY A 114 -4.27 -6.38 4.24
N SER A 115 -5.39 -6.37 3.54
CA SER A 115 -5.60 -7.30 2.42
C SER A 115 -4.55 -7.07 1.32
N ALA A 116 -4.22 -8.15 0.60
CA ALA A 116 -3.21 -8.19 -0.47
C ALA A 116 -3.22 -6.95 -1.39
N TRP A 117 -4.41 -6.48 -1.76
CA TRP A 117 -4.54 -5.36 -2.68
C TRP A 117 -4.58 -4.01 -1.98
N HIS A 118 -5.09 -3.91 -0.76
CA HIS A 118 -5.15 -2.63 -0.03
C HIS A 118 -3.75 -2.08 0.23
N GLY A 119 -2.84 -2.92 0.74
CA GLY A 119 -1.49 -2.43 1.07
C GLY A 119 -0.64 -2.18 -0.16
N ARG A 120 -0.79 -2.97 -1.22
CA ARG A 120 -0.14 -2.70 -2.51
C ARG A 120 -0.63 -1.38 -3.13
N LEU A 121 -1.94 -1.13 -3.08
CA LEU A 121 -2.57 0.08 -3.59
C LEU A 121 -2.14 1.33 -2.80
N LEU A 122 -2.19 1.26 -1.47
CA LEU A 122 -1.76 2.35 -0.59
C LEU A 122 -0.26 2.61 -0.74
N GLY A 123 0.56 1.57 -0.79
CA GLY A 123 2.01 1.69 -0.98
C GLY A 123 2.36 2.38 -2.29
N ALA A 124 1.72 1.97 -3.38
CA ALA A 124 1.87 2.63 -4.68
C ALA A 124 1.46 4.11 -4.61
N ALA A 125 0.35 4.43 -3.96
CA ALA A 125 -0.11 5.82 -3.80
C ALA A 125 0.88 6.67 -2.99
N LEU A 126 1.44 6.13 -1.90
CA LEU A 126 2.44 6.82 -1.07
C LEU A 126 3.72 7.12 -1.83
N LEU A 127 4.21 6.16 -2.63
CA LEU A 127 5.41 6.35 -3.47
C LEU A 127 5.27 7.45 -4.53
N HIS A 128 4.05 7.83 -4.90
CA HIS A 128 3.80 8.88 -5.87
C HIS A 128 3.39 10.23 -5.24
N LEU A 129 3.43 10.33 -3.91
CA LEU A 129 3.26 11.63 -3.26
C LEU A 129 4.47 12.54 -3.59
N PRO A 130 4.26 13.85 -3.81
CA PRO A 130 5.35 14.78 -4.11
C PRO A 130 6.42 14.85 -3.02
N ASP A 131 6.01 14.66 -1.76
CA ASP A 131 6.93 14.61 -0.61
C ASP A 131 7.84 13.36 -0.65
N PHE A 132 7.47 12.39 -1.49
CA PHE A 132 8.12 11.10 -1.70
C PHE A 132 8.89 11.06 -3.03
N ASP A 133 9.32 12.20 -3.57
CA ASP A 133 10.11 12.33 -4.83
C ASP A 133 11.54 11.73 -4.73
N ASN A 134 11.65 10.60 -4.03
CA ASN A 134 12.72 9.64 -4.15
C ASN A 134 12.25 8.56 -5.13
N ARG A 135 12.53 8.75 -6.42
CA ARG A 135 12.32 7.73 -7.48
C ARG A 135 13.04 6.39 -7.24
N GLN A 136 13.71 6.24 -6.11
CA GLN A 136 14.46 5.06 -5.68
C GLN A 136 13.85 4.38 -4.45
N ALA A 137 12.79 4.94 -3.86
CA ALA A 137 12.03 4.23 -2.84
C ALA A 137 11.26 3.07 -3.46
N SER A 138 11.14 1.97 -2.72
CA SER A 138 10.61 0.72 -3.26
C SER A 138 9.64 0.07 -2.28
N LEU A 139 8.53 -0.43 -2.83
CA LEU A 139 7.53 -1.22 -2.11
C LEU A 139 7.84 -2.70 -2.28
N HIS A 140 8.02 -3.42 -1.18
CA HIS A 140 8.24 -4.87 -1.19
C HIS A 140 7.20 -5.57 -0.34
N PRO A 141 6.71 -6.75 -0.73
CA PRO A 141 5.99 -7.61 0.21
C PRO A 141 6.94 -7.94 1.36
N SER A 142 6.52 -7.68 2.59
CA SER A 142 7.31 -8.06 3.75
C SER A 142 7.33 -9.59 3.83
N PRO A 143 8.47 -10.23 4.17
CA PRO A 143 8.45 -11.64 4.51
C PRO A 143 7.44 -11.85 5.65
N PRO A 144 6.74 -13.01 5.70
CA PRO A 144 5.92 -13.33 6.86
C PRO A 144 6.82 -13.21 8.10
N ASN A 145 6.37 -12.45 9.11
CA ASN A 145 7.14 -12.27 10.34
C ASN A 145 7.69 -13.64 10.77
N PRO A 146 9.02 -13.78 10.98
CA PRO A 146 9.51 -15.00 11.58
C PRO A 146 8.76 -15.19 12.90
N PRO A 147 8.38 -16.44 13.26
CA PRO A 147 7.74 -16.67 14.54
C PRO A 147 8.60 -16.04 15.62
N ILE A 148 8.00 -15.19 16.45
CA ILE A 148 8.64 -14.59 17.62
C ILE A 148 9.19 -15.76 18.41
N THR A 149 10.49 -16.02 18.28
CA THR A 149 11.16 -16.98 19.15
C THR A 149 11.21 -16.25 20.47
N GLN A 150 10.27 -16.58 21.36
CA GLN A 150 10.36 -16.15 22.74
C GLN A 150 11.77 -16.49 23.20
N LEU A 151 12.55 -15.46 23.53
CA LEU A 151 13.78 -15.61 24.31
C LEU A 151 13.37 -16.27 25.63
N THR A 152 13.39 -17.59 25.65
CA THR A 152 13.29 -18.34 26.89
C THR A 152 14.53 -17.98 27.69
N ASN A 153 14.29 -17.24 28.78
CA ASN A 153 15.25 -17.00 29.84
C ASN A 153 15.95 -18.32 30.17
N ASN A 154 17.25 -18.39 29.90
CA ASN A 154 18.08 -19.49 30.36
C ASN A 154 18.66 -19.05 31.72
N PRO A 155 18.25 -19.64 32.86
CA PRO A 155 18.94 -19.42 34.11
C PRO A 155 20.23 -20.24 34.07
N ILE A 156 21.38 -19.58 33.87
CA ILE A 156 22.67 -20.23 34.09
C ILE A 156 23.04 -20.05 35.58
N ASN A 157 22.83 -21.15 36.29
CA ASN A 157 23.41 -21.61 37.55
C ASN A 157 24.59 -20.80 38.12
N GLN A 158 24.47 -20.44 39.40
CA GLN A 158 25.57 -20.57 40.35
C GLN A 158 25.39 -21.87 41.14
#